data_AF-A0A9W8GDJ4-F1
#
_entry.id   AF-A0A9W8GDJ4-F1
#
_cell.length_a   1.000
_cell.length_b   1.000
_cell.length_c   1.000
_cell.angle_alpha   90.00
_cell.angle_beta   90.00
_cell.angle_gamma   90.00
#
_symmetry.space_group_name_H-M   'P 1'
#
loop_
_entity.id
_entity.type
_entity.pdbx_description
1 polymer ?
#
loop_
_entity_poly.entity_id
_entity_poly.type
_entity_poly.pdbx_seq_one_letter_code
_entity_poly.pdbx_strand_id
1 'polypeptide(L)'
;MSKNAYGESKKADGFRRSWDSDTYAKKARDREQQNRLADEDEERRRKGLRPRNQSSRPTETRELLQSRKQAVDLEGMVGKVQVVQASTVASGQPGFYCKVCDVTVKDSLSYLDHINGKNHQRMLNRSMKVATETVGDVLAKLQSLRELKRRQQAKDEYSFQDQVTQQQQAEQQKREKRREARRRRRQVKAGAVESKSPSPEADDMGLAMGFASFGSTKK
;
A
#
# COMPACT_ATOMS: atom_id res chain seq x y z
N MET A 1 -33.85 41.41 -10.48
CA MET A 1 -33.34 40.13 -11.02
C MET A 1 -34.44 39.49 -11.85
N SER A 2 -34.33 39.55 -13.18
CA SER A 2 -35.32 38.97 -14.09
C SER A 2 -35.19 37.44 -14.08
N LYS A 3 -36.21 36.75 -13.57
CA LYS A 3 -36.31 35.28 -13.63
C LYS A 3 -36.94 34.89 -14.97
N ASN A 4 -36.37 33.89 -15.64
CA ASN A 4 -37.02 33.28 -16.81
C ASN A 4 -38.06 32.25 -16.37
N ALA A 5 -38.96 31.90 -17.29
CA ALA A 5 -40.17 31.09 -17.10
C ALA A 5 -39.97 29.68 -16.49
N TYR A 6 -38.74 29.22 -16.27
CA TYR A 6 -38.43 27.92 -15.66
C TYR A 6 -37.66 28.01 -14.33
N GLY A 7 -37.63 29.18 -13.67
CA GLY A 7 -37.15 29.31 -12.28
C GLY A 7 -35.65 29.20 -12.05
N GLU A 8 -34.86 28.81 -13.05
CA GLU A 8 -33.40 28.73 -12.96
C GLU A 8 -32.72 30.05 -13.33
N SER A 9 -31.84 30.53 -12.45
CA SER A 9 -31.01 31.71 -12.73
C SER A 9 -29.95 31.35 -13.79
N LYS A 10 -29.90 32.09 -14.90
CA LYS A 10 -28.79 32.00 -15.86
C LYS A 10 -27.46 32.14 -15.12
N LYS A 11 -26.64 31.08 -15.08
CA LYS A 11 -25.21 31.21 -14.74
C LYS A 11 -24.58 32.11 -15.80
N ALA A 12 -24.07 33.26 -15.37
CA ALA A 12 -23.41 34.21 -16.27
C ALA A 12 -22.21 33.52 -16.95
N ASP A 13 -22.06 33.77 -18.25
CA ASP A 13 -20.92 33.30 -19.06
C ASP A 13 -19.58 33.52 -18.32
N GLY A 14 -18.84 32.44 -18.11
CA GLY A 14 -17.61 32.37 -17.30
C GLY A 14 -16.37 33.04 -17.90
N PHE A 15 -16.54 34.11 -18.68
CA PHE A 15 -15.43 34.85 -19.32
C PHE A 15 -14.89 36.01 -18.47
N ARG A 16 -15.53 36.33 -17.33
CA ARG A 16 -15.10 37.39 -16.41
C ARG A 16 -14.62 36.77 -15.10
N ARG A 17 -13.41 37.15 -14.65
CA ARG A 17 -12.89 36.78 -13.33
C ARG A 17 -13.84 37.29 -12.24
N SER A 18 -14.61 36.39 -11.65
CA SER A 18 -15.40 36.66 -10.46
C SER A 18 -14.46 36.71 -9.26
N TRP A 19 -14.42 37.84 -8.57
CA TRP A 19 -13.71 37.95 -7.30
C TRP A 19 -14.55 37.26 -6.23
N ASP A 20 -14.03 36.16 -5.70
CA ASP A 20 -14.65 35.45 -4.59
C ASP A 20 -14.36 36.21 -3.29
N SER A 21 -15.39 36.91 -2.77
CA SER A 21 -15.29 37.78 -1.59
C SER A 21 -14.67 37.10 -0.39
N ASP A 22 -14.90 35.80 -0.19
CA ASP A 22 -14.44 35.07 0.98
C ASP A 22 -12.94 34.79 0.90
N THR A 23 -12.43 34.46 -0.29
CA THR A 23 -10.99 34.25 -0.51
C THR A 23 -10.21 35.55 -0.34
N TYR A 24 -10.75 36.66 -0.81
CA TYR A 24 -10.12 37.98 -0.68
C TYR A 24 -10.23 38.55 0.72
N ALA A 25 -11.34 38.30 1.43
CA ALA A 25 -11.45 38.63 2.85
C ALA A 25 -10.44 37.85 3.69
N LYS A 26 -10.24 36.56 3.42
CA LYS A 26 -9.19 35.74 4.07
C LYS A 26 -7.79 36.27 3.74
N LYS A 27 -7.53 36.59 2.47
CA LYS A 27 -6.24 37.15 2.03
C LYS A 27 -5.95 38.53 2.61
N ALA A 28 -6.98 39.36 2.80
CA ALA A 28 -6.87 40.66 3.45
C ALA A 28 -6.53 40.51 4.94
N ARG A 29 -7.22 39.60 5.65
CA ARG A 29 -6.91 39.27 7.06
C ARG A 29 -5.48 38.73 7.22
N ASP A 30 -5.03 37.85 6.34
CA ASP A 30 -3.66 37.32 6.38
C ASP A 30 -2.61 38.42 6.15
N ARG A 31 -2.86 39.34 5.20
CA ARG A 31 -1.99 40.50 4.97
C ARG A 31 -1.97 41.46 6.16
N GLU A 32 -3.11 41.74 6.78
CA GLU A 32 -3.18 42.59 7.97
C GLU A 32 -2.41 41.96 9.15
N GLN A 33 -2.54 40.64 9.35
CA GLN A 33 -1.76 39.91 10.35
C GLN A 33 -0.25 39.97 10.06
N GLN A 34 0.16 39.79 8.80
CA GLN A 34 1.57 39.90 8.42
C GLN A 34 2.13 41.31 8.65
N ASN A 35 1.38 42.35 8.31
CA ASN A 35 1.79 43.73 8.54
C ASN A 35 1.92 44.02 10.04
N ARG A 36 0.93 43.63 10.86
CA ARG A 36 0.99 43.80 12.31
C ARG A 36 2.24 43.16 12.94
N LEU A 37 2.60 41.96 12.48
CA LEU A 37 3.80 41.26 12.95
C LEU A 37 5.09 41.95 12.49
N ALA A 38 5.09 42.52 11.29
CA ALA A 38 6.22 43.29 10.77
C ALA A 38 6.42 44.58 11.57
N ASP A 39 5.34 45.28 11.92
CA ASP A 39 5.36 46.49 12.75
C ASP A 39 5.91 46.16 14.16
N GLU A 40 5.45 45.07 14.79
CA GLU A 40 5.96 44.58 16.08
C GLU A 40 7.46 44.20 16.03
N ASP A 41 7.91 43.64 14.90
CA ASP A 41 9.32 43.34 14.66
C ASP A 41 10.15 44.63 14.46
N GLU A 42 9.61 45.63 13.78
CA GLU A 42 10.26 46.93 13.58
C GLU A 42 10.37 47.70 14.90
N GLU A 43 9.32 47.72 15.72
CA GLU A 43 9.35 48.33 17.05
C GLU A 43 10.41 47.71 17.96
N ARG A 44 10.59 46.38 17.91
CA ARG A 44 11.66 45.73 18.67
C ARG A 44 13.05 46.03 18.13
N ARG A 45 13.22 46.16 16.80
CA ARG A 45 14.47 46.65 16.21
C ARG A 45 14.78 48.07 16.66
N ARG A 46 13.77 48.96 16.71
CA ARG A 46 13.91 50.33 17.26
C ARG A 46 14.33 50.33 18.73
N LYS A 47 13.87 49.36 19.51
CA LYS A 47 14.27 49.14 20.92
C LYS A 47 15.61 48.40 21.06
N GLY A 48 16.31 48.07 19.96
CA GLY A 48 17.58 47.33 19.98
C GLY A 48 17.46 45.82 20.23
N LEU A 49 16.24 45.28 20.28
CA LEU A 49 15.98 43.85 20.45
C LEU A 49 15.89 43.14 19.10
N ARG A 50 16.33 41.87 19.05
CA ARG A 50 16.21 41.02 17.86
C ARG A 50 14.72 40.76 17.51
N PRO A 51 14.37 40.56 16.23
CA PRO A 51 13.04 40.14 15.79
C PRO A 51 12.55 38.90 16.55
N ARG A 52 11.23 38.76 16.77
CA ARG A 52 10.70 37.72 17.66
C ARG A 52 10.90 36.44 16.89
N ASN A 53 11.69 35.54 17.45
CA ASN A 53 11.97 34.29 16.77
C ASN A 53 10.63 33.61 16.48
N GLN A 54 10.36 33.26 15.22
CA GLN A 54 9.15 32.52 14.81
C GLN A 54 8.99 31.21 15.62
N SER A 55 10.08 30.72 16.22
CA SER A 55 10.09 29.65 17.22
C SER A 55 9.25 29.92 18.49
N SER A 56 8.83 31.16 18.78
CA SER A 56 7.96 31.48 19.91
C SER A 56 6.47 31.45 19.55
N ARG A 57 6.14 31.27 18.27
CA ARG A 57 4.77 30.93 17.89
C ARG A 57 4.50 29.50 18.38
N PRO A 58 3.29 29.17 18.87
CA PRO A 58 2.95 27.81 19.24
C PRO A 58 3.14 26.91 18.02
N THR A 59 4.30 26.27 17.92
CA THR A 59 4.53 25.24 16.90
C THR A 59 3.66 24.07 17.31
N GLU A 60 2.80 23.62 16.41
CA GLU A 60 2.07 22.36 16.54
C GLU A 60 3.02 21.29 17.09
N THR A 61 2.55 20.52 18.07
CA THR A 61 3.35 19.52 18.76
C THR A 61 3.87 18.51 17.74
N ARG A 62 5.12 18.67 17.32
CA ARG A 62 5.76 17.75 16.39
C ARG A 62 5.82 16.38 17.05
N GLU A 63 5.46 15.35 16.29
CA GLU A 63 5.58 13.98 16.74
C GLU A 63 7.04 13.66 17.06
N LEU A 64 7.27 12.77 18.02
CA LEU A 64 8.61 12.28 18.33
C LEU A 64 9.17 11.45 17.17
N LEU A 65 10.49 11.29 17.16
CA LEU A 65 11.18 10.51 16.14
C LEU A 65 10.70 9.05 16.19
N GLN A 66 10.05 8.58 15.13
CA GLN A 66 9.59 7.20 14.98
C GLN A 66 10.58 6.39 14.14
N SER A 67 10.69 5.09 14.44
CA SER A 67 11.43 4.15 13.61
C SER A 67 10.72 3.89 12.27
N ARG A 68 11.50 3.62 11.23
CA ARG A 68 10.96 3.33 9.89
C ARG A 68 10.30 1.95 9.88
N LYS A 69 9.10 1.86 9.30
CA LYS A 69 8.36 0.59 9.15
C LYS A 69 8.69 -0.15 7.85
N GLN A 70 9.14 0.58 6.83
CA GLN A 70 9.48 0.04 5.51
C GLN A 70 10.99 0.06 5.32
N ALA A 71 11.54 -1.02 4.75
CA ALA A 71 12.91 -1.05 4.30
C ALA A 71 13.08 -0.10 3.11
N VAL A 72 14.21 0.60 3.05
CA VAL A 72 14.54 1.44 1.90
C VAL A 72 15.09 0.54 0.82
N ASP A 73 14.41 0.50 -0.34
CA ASP A 73 14.91 -0.19 -1.52
C ASP A 73 16.04 0.62 -2.15
N LEU A 74 17.26 0.13 -2.01
CA LEU A 74 18.47 0.70 -2.61
C LEU A 74 18.94 -0.08 -3.84
N GLU A 75 18.35 -1.26 -4.09
CA GLU A 75 18.82 -2.22 -5.09
C GLU A 75 18.04 -2.12 -6.41
N GLY A 76 16.83 -1.58 -6.39
CA GLY A 76 15.95 -1.51 -7.56
C GLY A 76 16.51 -0.77 -8.79
N MET A 77 17.56 0.05 -8.62
CA MET A 77 18.24 0.79 -9.70
C MET A 77 19.64 0.26 -10.02
N VAL A 78 20.11 -0.79 -9.33
CA VAL A 78 21.43 -1.37 -9.59
C VAL A 78 21.40 -2.10 -10.94
N GLY A 79 22.35 -1.76 -11.83
CA GLY A 79 22.49 -2.38 -13.15
C GLY A 79 21.58 -1.82 -14.25
N LYS A 80 20.77 -0.79 -13.97
CA LYS A 80 19.94 -0.11 -14.98
C LYS A 80 20.67 1.14 -15.51
N VAL A 81 20.82 1.24 -16.83
CA VAL A 81 21.35 2.43 -17.51
C VAL A 81 20.18 3.30 -17.96
N GLN A 82 20.11 4.53 -17.47
CA GLN A 82 19.05 5.49 -17.82
C GLN A 82 19.66 6.69 -18.55
N VAL A 83 19.06 7.08 -19.68
CA VAL A 83 19.48 8.25 -20.45
C VAL A 83 18.94 9.51 -19.77
N VAL A 84 19.83 10.45 -19.45
CA VAL A 84 19.49 11.72 -18.81
C VAL A 84 19.11 12.75 -19.87
N GLN A 85 17.86 13.20 -19.87
CA GLN A 85 17.43 14.37 -20.62
C GLN A 85 17.41 15.59 -19.70
N ALA A 86 17.98 16.72 -20.13
CA ALA A 86 18.12 17.92 -19.30
C ALA A 86 16.79 18.58 -18.86
N SER A 87 15.66 18.17 -19.46
CA SER A 87 14.33 18.72 -19.19
C SER A 87 13.46 17.87 -18.26
N THR A 88 13.93 16.70 -17.81
CA THR A 88 13.10 15.83 -16.97
C THR A 88 13.02 16.35 -15.54
N VAL A 89 11.79 16.40 -15.00
CA VAL A 89 11.48 16.63 -13.59
C VAL A 89 12.42 15.80 -12.71
N ALA A 90 12.84 16.31 -11.55
CA ALA A 90 13.81 15.66 -10.66
C ALA A 90 13.56 14.13 -10.50
N SER A 91 12.31 13.68 -10.42
CA SER A 91 11.97 12.25 -10.37
C SER A 91 12.50 11.37 -11.51
N GLY A 92 12.90 11.93 -12.66
CA GLY A 92 13.44 11.23 -13.82
C GLY A 92 14.97 11.30 -13.97
N GLN A 93 15.66 11.95 -13.02
CA GLN A 93 17.12 11.98 -12.98
C GLN A 93 17.66 10.68 -12.36
N PRO A 94 18.81 10.16 -12.83
CA PRO A 94 19.39 8.94 -12.26
C PRO A 94 19.84 9.19 -10.81
N GLY A 95 19.36 8.36 -9.90
CA GLY A 95 19.67 8.44 -8.47
C GLY A 95 18.48 8.12 -7.58
N PHE A 96 18.68 8.21 -6.28
CA PHE A 96 17.64 8.05 -5.27
C PHE A 96 16.81 9.33 -5.15
N TYR A 97 15.52 9.24 -5.41
CA TYR A 97 14.60 10.37 -5.35
C TYR A 97 13.83 10.39 -4.03
N CYS A 98 13.88 11.53 -3.32
CA CYS A 98 13.09 11.76 -2.12
C CYS A 98 11.79 12.53 -2.45
N LYS A 99 10.63 11.89 -2.27
CA LYS A 99 9.31 12.50 -2.52
C LYS A 99 8.92 13.65 -1.57
N VAL A 100 9.56 13.72 -0.40
CA VAL A 100 9.22 14.72 0.62
C VAL A 100 9.94 16.04 0.34
N CYS A 101 11.19 15.95 -0.10
CA CYS A 101 12.06 17.10 -0.31
C CYS A 101 12.19 17.50 -1.79
N ASP A 102 11.67 16.68 -2.71
CA ASP A 102 11.84 16.83 -4.17
C ASP A 102 13.30 16.93 -4.63
N VAL A 103 14.21 16.27 -3.90
CA VAL A 103 15.64 16.21 -4.21
C VAL A 103 16.03 14.82 -4.68
N THR A 104 16.86 14.78 -5.71
CA THR A 104 17.54 13.57 -6.20
C THR A 104 18.96 13.52 -5.64
N VAL A 105 19.29 12.41 -5.00
CA VAL A 105 20.62 12.15 -4.45
C VAL A 105 21.26 11.00 -5.21
N LYS A 106 22.51 11.17 -5.63
CA LYS A 106 23.21 10.21 -6.50
C LYS A 106 23.70 8.98 -5.74
N ASP A 107 24.15 9.16 -4.51
CA ASP A 107 24.73 8.10 -3.69
C ASP A 107 23.74 7.56 -2.65
N SER A 108 23.89 6.27 -2.30
CA SER A 108 23.04 5.59 -1.32
C SER A 108 23.26 6.11 0.10
N LEU A 109 24.51 6.35 0.50
CA LEU A 109 24.85 6.92 1.81
C LEU A 109 24.28 8.33 1.96
N SER A 110 24.51 9.18 0.97
CA SER A 110 23.97 10.54 0.92
C SER A 110 22.43 10.54 0.96
N TYR A 111 21.76 9.56 0.36
CA TYR A 111 20.31 9.41 0.43
C TYR A 111 19.81 8.99 1.83
N LEU A 112 20.53 8.08 2.49
CA LEU A 112 20.22 7.70 3.87
C LEU A 112 20.40 8.88 4.85
N ASP A 113 21.45 9.67 4.67
CA ASP A 113 21.71 10.89 5.44
C ASP A 113 20.67 11.97 5.15
N HIS A 114 20.21 12.08 3.91
CA HIS A 114 19.13 12.98 3.54
C HIS A 114 17.82 12.64 4.27
N ILE A 115 17.41 11.35 4.26
CA ILE A 115 16.21 10.89 4.98
C ILE A 115 16.34 11.11 6.49
N ASN A 116 17.53 10.88 7.05
CA ASN A 116 17.81 11.13 8.46
C ASN A 116 18.04 12.62 8.79
N GLY A 117 18.02 13.49 7.78
CA GLY A 117 18.31 14.90 7.91
C GLY A 117 17.21 15.68 8.65
N LYS A 118 17.63 16.73 9.38
CA LYS A 118 16.72 17.61 10.13
C LYS A 118 15.65 18.25 9.23
N ASN A 119 15.97 18.55 7.98
CA ASN A 119 15.04 19.19 7.05
C ASN A 119 13.97 18.22 6.57
N HIS A 120 14.34 16.99 6.21
CA HIS A 120 13.40 15.93 5.84
C HIS A 120 12.44 15.64 6.99
N GLN A 121 12.96 15.48 8.21
CA GLN A 121 12.15 15.21 9.38
C GLN A 121 11.21 16.37 9.77
N ARG A 122 11.63 17.62 9.54
CA ARG A 122 10.77 18.81 9.73
C ARG A 122 9.61 18.86 8.75
N MET A 123 9.83 18.48 7.48
CA MET A 123 8.76 18.41 6.48
C MET A 123 7.75 17.30 6.82
N LEU A 124 8.21 16.22 7.48
CA LEU A 124 7.34 15.18 8.05
C LEU A 124 6.70 15.56 9.38
N ASN A 125 6.82 16.81 9.84
CA ASN A 125 6.30 17.31 11.12
C ASN A 125 6.75 16.52 12.35
N ARG A 126 7.93 15.90 12.28
CA ARG A 126 8.52 15.17 13.39
C ARG A 126 9.72 15.91 13.96
N SER A 127 9.98 15.70 15.25
CA SER A 127 11.21 16.18 15.90
C SER A 127 12.29 15.11 15.83
N MET A 128 13.56 15.53 15.95
CA MET A 128 14.71 14.61 16.08
C MET A 128 14.87 14.09 17.53
N LYS A 129 13.93 14.42 18.43
CA LYS A 129 13.97 13.94 19.81
C LYS A 129 13.34 12.54 19.86
N VAL A 130 14.04 11.62 20.50
CA VAL A 130 13.56 10.26 20.76
C VAL A 130 12.80 10.26 22.09
N ALA A 131 11.76 9.42 22.19
CA ALA A 131 11.06 9.20 23.46
C ALA A 131 11.99 8.52 24.47
N THR A 132 11.84 8.87 25.75
CA THR A 132 12.47 8.12 26.83
C THR A 132 11.59 6.93 27.16
N GLU A 133 12.11 5.72 26.97
CA GLU A 133 11.38 4.49 27.24
C GLU A 133 11.37 4.18 28.74
N THR A 134 10.25 3.64 29.25
CA THR A 134 10.13 3.16 30.62
C THR A 134 10.52 1.67 30.74
N VAL A 135 10.70 1.17 31.97
CA VAL A 135 10.99 -0.26 32.20
C VAL A 135 9.89 -1.16 31.63
N GLY A 136 8.63 -0.74 31.70
CA GLY A 136 7.50 -1.47 31.12
C GLY A 136 7.60 -1.60 29.60
N ASP A 137 7.99 -0.52 28.92
CA ASP A 137 8.14 -0.51 27.45
C ASP A 137 9.25 -1.45 26.99
N VAL A 138 10.35 -1.49 27.75
CA VAL A 138 11.47 -2.42 27.49
C VAL A 138 11.03 -3.87 27.64
N LEU A 139 10.26 -4.20 28.69
CA LEU A 139 9.75 -5.56 28.88
C LEU A 139 8.81 -5.97 27.75
N ALA A 140 7.87 -5.10 27.36
CA ALA A 140 6.97 -5.36 26.23
C ALA A 140 7.75 -5.54 24.92
N LYS A 141 8.78 -4.72 24.68
CA LYS A 141 9.63 -4.84 23.50
C LYS A 141 10.40 -6.17 23.49
N LEU A 142 10.99 -6.56 24.61
CA LEU A 142 11.72 -7.83 24.74
C LEU A 142 10.80 -9.04 24.53
N GLN A 143 9.57 -9.00 25.02
CA GLN A 143 8.58 -10.04 24.76
C GLN A 143 8.27 -10.14 23.26
N SER A 144 8.02 -9.01 22.58
CA SER A 144 7.77 -9.00 21.13
C SER A 144 8.96 -9.57 20.33
N LEU A 145 10.19 -9.26 20.73
CA LEU A 145 11.40 -9.78 20.07
C LEU A 145 11.58 -11.28 20.30
N ARG A 146 11.27 -11.79 21.50
CA ARG A 146 11.27 -13.24 21.80
C ARG A 146 10.25 -13.98 20.95
N GLU A 147 9.04 -13.43 20.79
CA GLU A 147 8.01 -14.01 19.92
C GLU A 147 8.42 -14.00 18.45
N LEU A 148 8.97 -12.89 17.95
CA LEU A 148 9.48 -12.81 16.59
C LEU A 148 10.60 -13.83 16.34
N LYS A 149 11.54 -13.97 17.29
CA LYS A 149 12.61 -14.97 17.22
C LYS A 149 12.05 -16.40 17.23
N ARG A 150 11.07 -16.70 18.10
CA ARG A 150 10.40 -18.01 18.13
C ARG A 150 9.67 -18.29 16.81
N ARG A 151 9.01 -17.30 16.22
CA ARG A 151 8.34 -17.42 14.91
C ARG A 151 9.34 -17.63 13.78
N GLN A 152 10.51 -17.00 13.83
CA GLN A 152 11.59 -17.23 12.85
C GLN A 152 12.13 -18.66 13.00
N GLN A 153 12.47 -19.07 14.22
CA GLN A 153 12.91 -20.44 14.52
C GLN A 153 11.88 -21.48 14.08
N ALA A 154 10.58 -21.29 14.34
CA ALA A 154 9.53 -22.19 13.89
C ALA A 154 9.39 -22.26 12.36
N LYS A 155 9.77 -21.20 11.63
CA LYS A 155 9.83 -21.23 10.16
C LYS A 155 11.08 -21.95 9.66
N ASP A 156 12.19 -21.82 10.37
CA ASP A 156 13.45 -22.49 10.04
C ASP A 156 13.39 -23.99 10.41
N GLU A 157 12.64 -24.34 11.46
CA GLU A 157 12.25 -25.71 11.86
C GLU A 157 11.18 -26.32 10.93
N TYR A 158 11.20 -25.94 9.66
CA TYR A 158 10.37 -26.56 8.63
C TYR A 158 10.74 -28.05 8.48
N SER A 159 9.97 -28.88 9.18
CA SER A 159 10.21 -30.32 9.27
C SER A 159 9.81 -31.01 7.96
N PHE A 160 10.73 -31.77 7.38
CA PHE A 160 10.44 -32.67 6.25
C PHE A 160 9.25 -33.59 6.55
N GLN A 161 9.03 -33.96 7.81
CA GLN A 161 7.88 -34.78 8.23
C GLN A 161 6.55 -34.05 8.01
N ASP A 162 6.49 -32.72 8.23
CA ASP A 162 5.28 -31.93 7.99
C ASP A 162 4.94 -31.85 6.50
N GLN A 163 5.95 -31.79 5.61
CA GLN A 163 5.72 -31.89 4.18
C GLN A 163 5.16 -33.26 3.78
N VAL A 164 5.76 -34.35 4.29
CA VAL A 164 5.33 -35.71 3.95
C VAL A 164 3.90 -35.96 4.43
N THR A 165 3.55 -35.51 5.64
CA THR A 165 2.18 -35.64 6.15
C THR A 165 1.18 -34.79 5.35
N GLN A 166 1.52 -33.55 4.99
CA GLN A 166 0.67 -32.71 4.14
C GLN A 166 0.47 -33.31 2.74
N GLN A 167 1.50 -33.92 2.14
CA GLN A 167 1.39 -34.61 0.86
C GLN A 167 0.50 -35.86 0.96
N GLN A 168 0.66 -36.67 2.01
CA GLN A 168 -0.19 -37.84 2.24
C GLN A 168 -1.66 -37.44 2.46
N GLN A 169 -1.93 -36.38 3.23
CA GLN A 169 -3.29 -35.86 3.43
C GLN A 169 -3.89 -35.31 2.13
N ALA A 170 -3.11 -34.58 1.32
CA ALA A 170 -3.57 -34.09 0.03
C ALA A 170 -3.87 -35.24 -0.95
N GLU A 171 -3.07 -36.30 -0.93
CA GLU A 171 -3.30 -37.51 -1.74
C GLU A 171 -4.56 -38.26 -1.28
N GLN A 172 -4.76 -38.42 0.03
CA GLN A 172 -5.97 -39.01 0.60
C GLN A 172 -7.23 -38.21 0.22
N GLN A 173 -7.21 -36.88 0.34
CA GLN A 173 -8.33 -36.03 -0.07
C GLN A 173 -8.60 -36.13 -1.57
N LYS A 174 -7.57 -36.19 -2.43
CA LYS A 174 -7.75 -36.41 -3.87
C LYS A 174 -8.37 -37.78 -4.14
N ARG A 175 -7.94 -38.82 -3.42
CA ARG A 175 -8.48 -40.18 -3.52
C ARG A 175 -9.94 -40.24 -3.09
N GLU A 176 -10.31 -39.56 -2.02
CA GLU A 176 -11.69 -39.45 -1.54
C GLU A 176 -12.57 -38.68 -2.52
N LYS A 177 -12.13 -37.52 -3.01
CA LYS A 177 -12.83 -36.76 -4.06
C LYS A 177 -13.04 -37.60 -5.32
N ARG A 178 -12.05 -38.41 -5.72
CA ARG A 178 -12.19 -39.34 -6.86
C ARG A 178 -13.21 -40.45 -6.56
N ARG A 179 -13.25 -40.97 -5.33
CA ARG A 179 -14.20 -42.00 -4.89
C ARG A 179 -15.63 -41.44 -4.84
N GLU A 180 -15.81 -40.23 -4.33
CA GLU A 180 -17.09 -39.53 -4.28
C GLU A 180 -17.59 -39.19 -5.68
N ALA A 181 -16.71 -38.68 -6.56
CA ALA A 181 -17.03 -38.44 -7.97
C ALA A 181 -17.47 -39.74 -8.69
N ARG A 182 -16.81 -40.87 -8.39
CA ARG A 182 -17.23 -42.18 -8.92
C ARG A 182 -18.59 -42.62 -8.37
N ARG A 183 -18.88 -42.37 -7.08
CA ARG A 183 -20.18 -42.67 -6.46
C ARG A 183 -21.30 -41.79 -7.04
N ARG A 184 -21.06 -40.49 -7.21
CA ARG A 184 -21.99 -39.56 -7.88
C ARG A 184 -22.27 -39.99 -9.32
N ARG A 185 -21.24 -40.33 -10.10
CA ARG A 185 -21.42 -40.88 -11.46
C ARG A 185 -22.25 -42.16 -11.49
N ARG A 186 -22.08 -43.06 -10.53
CA ARG A 186 -22.89 -44.29 -10.41
C ARG A 186 -24.35 -44.00 -10.08
N GLN A 187 -24.64 -43.05 -9.19
CA GLN A 187 -26.01 -42.65 -8.85
C GLN A 187 -26.72 -41.99 -10.04
N VAL A 188 -26.04 -41.10 -10.77
CA VAL A 188 -26.60 -40.50 -12.00
C VAL A 188 -26.85 -41.57 -13.07
N LYS A 189 -25.95 -42.54 -13.24
CA LYS A 189 -26.15 -43.65 -14.18
C LYS A 189 -27.31 -44.56 -13.77
N ALA A 190 -27.50 -44.82 -12.46
CA ALA A 190 -28.62 -45.61 -11.97
C ALA A 190 -29.97 -44.91 -12.20
N GLY A 191 -30.07 -43.60 -11.92
CA GLY A 191 -31.29 -42.82 -12.21
C GLY A 191 -31.57 -42.65 -13.72
N ALA A 192 -30.53 -42.67 -14.56
CA ALA A 192 -30.68 -42.64 -16.02
C ALA A 192 -31.12 -44.00 -16.62
N VAL A 193 -30.85 -45.12 -15.93
CA VAL A 193 -31.29 -46.46 -16.36
C VAL A 193 -32.76 -46.69 -16.00
N GLU A 194 -33.26 -46.06 -14.92
CA GLU A 194 -34.67 -46.15 -14.52
C GLU A 194 -35.63 -45.32 -15.41
N SER A 195 -35.08 -44.42 -16.25
CA SER A 195 -35.85 -43.54 -17.15
C SER A 195 -35.73 -43.87 -18.65
N LYS A 196 -34.99 -44.93 -19.02
CA LYS A 196 -34.75 -45.28 -20.43
C LYS A 196 -35.24 -46.70 -20.74
N SER A 197 -36.42 -46.79 -21.37
CA SER A 197 -36.90 -47.98 -22.09
C SER A 197 -35.88 -48.42 -23.16
N PRO A 198 -35.66 -49.73 -23.38
CA PRO A 198 -34.59 -50.20 -24.27
C PRO A 198 -34.96 -49.99 -25.75
N SER A 199 -34.27 -49.09 -26.45
CA SER A 199 -34.29 -48.97 -27.91
C SER A 199 -32.96 -49.50 -28.50
N PRO A 200 -32.99 -50.21 -29.65
CA PRO A 200 -31.85 -51.00 -30.18
C PRO A 200 -30.73 -50.19 -30.86
N GLU A 201 -30.65 -48.87 -30.66
CA GLU A 201 -29.68 -47.98 -31.35
C GLU A 201 -28.48 -47.58 -30.46
N ALA A 202 -28.42 -48.03 -29.20
CA ALA A 202 -27.39 -47.62 -28.24
C ALA A 202 -26.05 -48.37 -28.36
N ASP A 203 -26.00 -49.46 -29.13
CA ASP A 203 -24.80 -50.30 -29.25
C ASP A 203 -23.70 -49.68 -30.14
N ASP A 204 -24.08 -48.88 -31.14
CA ASP A 204 -23.14 -48.28 -32.09
C ASP A 204 -22.33 -47.12 -31.46
N MET A 205 -22.95 -46.38 -30.56
CA MET A 205 -22.31 -45.27 -29.85
C MET A 205 -21.33 -45.74 -28.75
N GLY A 206 -21.49 -46.97 -28.24
CA GLY A 206 -20.57 -47.61 -27.29
C GLY A 206 -19.27 -48.10 -27.95
N LEU A 207 -19.36 -48.51 -29.22
CA LEU A 207 -18.22 -48.89 -30.06
C LEU A 207 -17.35 -47.68 -30.41
N ALA A 208 -17.97 -46.53 -30.71
CA ALA A 208 -17.27 -45.27 -31.02
C ALA A 208 -16.50 -44.69 -29.81
N MET A 209 -16.92 -44.97 -28.58
CA MET A 209 -16.25 -44.53 -27.35
C MET A 209 -15.28 -45.58 -26.76
N GLY A 210 -14.97 -46.65 -27.49
CA GLY A 210 -13.94 -47.63 -27.10
C GLY A 210 -14.34 -48.60 -26.00
N PHE A 211 -15.64 -48.77 -25.70
CA PHE A 211 -16.14 -49.84 -24.84
C PHE A 211 -16.32 -51.15 -25.63
N ALA A 212 -15.28 -51.59 -26.32
CA ALA A 212 -15.22 -52.93 -26.87
C ALA A 212 -14.86 -53.91 -25.74
N SER A 213 -15.84 -54.70 -25.31
CA SER A 213 -15.74 -55.99 -24.61
C SER A 213 -14.33 -56.41 -24.19
N PHE A 214 -13.95 -56.11 -22.95
CA PHE A 214 -12.74 -56.66 -22.32
C PHE A 214 -12.90 -58.18 -22.23
N GLY A 215 -12.13 -58.90 -23.04
CA GLY A 215 -12.32 -60.32 -23.36
C GLY A 215 -12.42 -61.24 -22.14
N SER A 216 -13.50 -62.03 -22.10
CA SER A 216 -13.55 -63.25 -21.30
C SER A 216 -12.68 -64.31 -21.98
N THR A 217 -11.46 -64.52 -21.48
CA THR A 217 -10.65 -65.68 -21.86
C THR A 217 -11.15 -66.90 -21.11
N LYS A 218 -12.00 -67.71 -21.75
CA LYS A 218 -12.23 -69.10 -21.38
C LYS A 218 -11.92 -69.98 -22.58
N LYS A 219 -10.65 -70.34 -22.71
CA LYS A 219 -10.10 -71.59 -23.25
C LYS A 219 -8.63 -71.64 -22.90
#